data_AF-A0AAW2BBX2-F1
#
_entry.id   AF-A0AAW2BBX2-F1
#
_cell.length_a   1.000
_cell.length_b   1.000
_cell.length_c   1.000
_cell.angle_alpha   90.00
_cell.angle_beta   90.00
_cell.angle_gamma   90.00
#
_symmetry.space_group_name_H-M   'P 1'
#
loop_
_entity.id
_entity.type
_entity.pdbx_description
1 polymer ?
#
loop_
_entity_poly.entity_id
_entity_poly.type
_entity_poly.pdbx_seq_one_letter_code
_entity_poly.pdbx_strand_id
1 'polypeptide(L)'
;MPQPDMDLIQNGNRLIQEEMSYDVSSLKREHEILISGLNNEQRVIYNSILEAVGATERGGMFFVYGHGGTGKTYLYRTILSGIRSKGKIALAVASSGIAAFLLPGGRIAHSRFHIPINVNDDSTCDIKQRTQAAELLSKTSIIL
;
A
#
# COMPACT_ATOMS: atom_id res chain seq x y z
N MET A 1 1.75 -10.50 -24.86
CA MET A 1 1.52 -9.55 -23.74
C MET A 1 0.14 -9.84 -23.17
N PRO A 2 -0.06 -9.81 -21.84
CA PRO A 2 -1.41 -9.90 -21.28
C PRO A 2 -2.25 -8.73 -21.81
N GLN A 3 -3.44 -9.03 -22.33
CA GLN A 3 -4.34 -8.01 -22.85
C GLN A 3 -4.94 -7.22 -21.68
N PRO A 4 -5.05 -5.89 -21.79
CA PRO A 4 -5.71 -5.10 -20.77
C PRO A 4 -7.20 -5.47 -20.71
N ASP A 5 -7.72 -5.61 -19.50
CA ASP A 5 -9.14 -5.82 -19.25
C ASP A 5 -9.93 -4.59 -19.72
N MET A 6 -10.78 -4.79 -20.73
CA MET A 6 -11.51 -3.71 -21.40
C MET A 6 -12.63 -3.14 -20.52
N ASP A 7 -13.07 -3.88 -19.49
CA ASP A 7 -14.07 -3.40 -18.53
C ASP A 7 -13.51 -2.32 -17.60
N LEU A 8 -12.18 -2.31 -17.39
CA LEU A 8 -11.48 -1.25 -16.63
C LEU A 8 -11.25 0.05 -17.44
N ILE A 9 -11.51 0.02 -18.76
CA ILE A 9 -11.21 1.14 -19.67
C ILE A 9 -12.42 2.07 -19.83
N GLN A 10 -13.62 1.64 -19.45
CA GLN A 10 -14.84 2.42 -19.63
C GLN A 10 -15.11 3.31 -18.39
N ASN A 11 -14.65 4.58 -18.47
CA ASN A 11 -15.04 5.70 -17.60
C ASN A 11 -14.63 5.65 -16.11
N GLY A 12 -13.37 5.37 -15.81
CA GLY A 12 -12.88 5.46 -14.43
C GLY A 12 -11.37 5.63 -14.29
N ASN A 13 -10.92 5.93 -13.07
CA ASN A 13 -9.50 5.89 -12.74
C ASN A 13 -9.07 4.43 -12.55
N ARG A 14 -8.42 3.87 -13.58
CA ARG A 14 -7.96 2.48 -13.60
C ARG A 14 -7.07 2.14 -12.40
N LEU A 15 -6.21 3.06 -11.97
CA LEU A 15 -5.31 2.81 -10.83
C LEU A 15 -6.10 2.62 -9.52
N ILE A 16 -7.17 3.40 -9.34
CA ILE A 16 -8.08 3.23 -8.21
C ILE A 16 -8.83 1.91 -8.32
N GLN A 17 -9.35 1.57 -9.50
CA GLN A 17 -10.06 0.32 -9.71
C GLN A 17 -9.18 -0.90 -9.38
N GLU A 18 -7.93 -0.90 -9.84
CA GLU A 18 -6.95 -1.96 -9.52
C GLU A 18 -6.71 -2.09 -8.01
N GLU A 19 -6.66 -0.99 -7.26
CA GLU A 19 -6.48 -1.04 -5.79
C GLU A 19 -7.77 -1.35 -5.02
N MET A 20 -8.93 -1.26 -5.67
CA MET A 20 -10.24 -1.52 -5.07
C MET A 20 -10.83 -2.88 -5.49
N SER A 21 -10.23 -3.57 -6.46
CA SER A 21 -10.72 -4.84 -7.00
C SER A 21 -10.36 -6.06 -6.16
N TYR A 22 -9.67 -5.90 -5.02
CA TYR A 22 -9.34 -7.02 -4.15
C TYR A 22 -10.61 -7.65 -3.54
N ASP A 23 -10.62 -8.98 -3.40
CA ASP A 23 -11.68 -9.68 -2.67
C ASP A 23 -11.61 -9.36 -1.17
N VAL A 24 -12.51 -8.48 -0.75
CA VAL A 24 -12.66 -8.03 0.64
C VAL A 24 -12.89 -9.19 1.61
N SER A 25 -13.64 -10.22 1.22
CA SER A 25 -13.96 -11.37 2.08
C SER A 25 -12.75 -12.29 2.25
N SER A 26 -11.96 -12.46 1.19
CA SER A 26 -10.68 -13.16 1.27
C SER A 26 -9.68 -12.40 2.14
N LEU A 27 -9.54 -11.09 1.93
CA LEU A 27 -8.64 -10.24 2.71
C LEU A 27 -9.02 -10.19 4.19
N LYS A 28 -10.30 -10.18 4.52
CA LYS A 28 -10.77 -10.21 5.91
C LYS A 28 -10.35 -11.50 6.61
N ARG A 29 -10.53 -12.67 5.96
CA ARG A 29 -10.10 -13.97 6.50
C ARG A 29 -8.58 -14.03 6.65
N GLU A 30 -7.83 -13.57 5.65
CA GLU A 30 -6.37 -13.47 5.74
C GLU A 30 -5.95 -12.57 6.90
N HIS A 31 -6.60 -11.41 7.05
CA HIS A 31 -6.33 -10.47 8.13
C HIS A 31 -6.56 -11.08 9.50
N GLU A 32 -7.67 -11.80 9.71
CA GLU A 32 -8.00 -12.50 10.97
C GLU A 32 -6.91 -13.52 11.36
N ILE A 33 -6.39 -14.27 10.38
CA ILE A 33 -5.27 -15.20 10.60
C ILE A 33 -4.00 -14.43 10.95
N LEU A 34 -3.63 -13.44 10.15
CA LEU A 34 -2.37 -12.72 10.30
C LEU A 34 -2.30 -11.90 11.59
N ILE A 35 -3.40 -11.25 11.99
CA ILE A 35 -3.46 -10.46 13.22
C ILE A 35 -3.33 -11.34 14.47
N SER A 36 -3.81 -12.58 14.41
CA SER A 36 -3.66 -13.54 15.51
C SER A 36 -2.20 -13.96 15.71
N GLY A 37 -1.40 -13.99 14.63
CA GLY A 37 0.00 -14.37 14.64
C GLY A 37 1.00 -13.26 14.97
N LEU A 38 0.54 -12.02 15.17
CA LEU A 38 1.44 -10.92 15.57
C LEU A 38 1.95 -11.13 17.00
N ASN A 39 3.26 -10.98 17.18
CA ASN A 39 3.87 -10.87 18.50
C ASN A 39 3.49 -9.54 19.19
N ASN A 40 3.85 -9.40 20.47
CA ASN A 40 3.44 -8.22 21.27
C ASN A 40 3.94 -6.90 20.68
N GLU A 41 5.21 -6.83 20.26
CA GLU A 41 5.80 -5.60 19.70
C GLU A 41 5.16 -5.22 18.36
N GLN A 42 4.98 -6.20 17.48
CA GLN A 42 4.29 -6.01 16.20
C GLN A 42 2.84 -5.59 16.39
N ARG A 43 2.14 -6.12 17.41
CA ARG A 43 0.77 -5.75 17.74
C ARG A 43 0.67 -4.31 18.21
N VAL A 44 1.63 -3.83 19.00
CA VAL A 44 1.71 -2.41 19.39
C VAL A 44 1.86 -1.53 18.15
N ILE A 45 2.81 -1.85 17.26
CA ILE A 45 3.02 -1.09 16.02
C ILE A 45 1.76 -1.10 15.14
N TYR A 46 1.16 -2.27 14.95
CA TYR A 46 -0.06 -2.46 14.17
C TYR A 46 -1.20 -1.56 14.70
N ASN A 47 -1.46 -1.59 16.00
CA ASN A 47 -2.53 -0.80 16.62
C ASN A 47 -2.29 0.71 16.41
N SER A 48 -1.06 1.18 16.65
CA SER A 48 -0.70 2.60 16.46
C SER A 48 -0.94 3.07 15.02
N ILE A 49 -0.57 2.25 14.02
CA ILE A 49 -0.78 2.58 12.61
C ILE A 49 -2.28 2.58 12.26
N LEU A 50 -3.02 1.56 12.71
CA LEU A 50 -4.46 1.46 12.42
C LEU A 50 -5.28 2.57 13.07
N GLU A 51 -4.87 3.03 14.26
CA GLU A 51 -5.47 4.18 14.93
C GLU A 51 -5.23 5.48 14.16
N ALA A 52 -4.02 5.68 13.64
CA ALA A 52 -3.66 6.85 12.83
C ALA A 52 -4.40 6.91 11.48
N VAL A 53 -4.60 5.74 10.84
CA VAL A 53 -5.34 5.62 9.57
C VAL A 53 -6.86 5.68 9.75
N GLY A 54 -7.36 5.24 10.91
CA GLY A 54 -8.78 4.99 11.15
C GLY A 54 -9.44 6.01 12.07
N ALA A 55 -9.20 5.87 13.37
CA ALA A 55 -10.05 6.46 14.41
C ALA A 55 -9.82 7.97 14.60
N THR A 56 -8.60 8.43 14.35
CA THR A 56 -8.24 9.83 14.63
C THR A 56 -8.05 10.67 13.38
N GLU A 57 -7.91 10.06 12.20
CA GLU A 57 -7.51 10.67 10.92
C GLU A 57 -6.36 11.70 11.06
N ARG A 58 -5.53 11.57 12.11
CA ARG A 58 -4.41 12.47 12.38
C ARG A 58 -3.32 12.32 11.32
N GLY A 59 -3.33 11.22 10.58
CA GLY A 59 -2.21 10.78 9.77
C GLY A 59 -1.01 10.46 10.66
N GLY A 60 0.15 10.26 10.03
CA GLY A 60 1.40 10.05 10.74
C GLY A 60 2.48 9.49 9.84
N MET A 61 3.74 9.72 10.22
CA MET A 61 4.90 9.08 9.63
C MET A 61 5.49 8.11 10.65
N PHE A 62 5.62 6.85 10.26
CA PHE A 62 6.12 5.79 11.12
C PHE A 62 7.38 5.19 10.51
N PHE A 63 8.42 5.03 11.33
CA PHE A 63 9.61 4.28 10.97
C PHE A 63 9.67 2.99 11.78
N VAL A 64 9.42 1.86 11.11
CA VAL A 64 9.45 0.54 11.74
C VAL A 64 10.83 -0.07 11.56
N TYR A 65 11.60 -0.11 12.65
CA TYR A 65 12.94 -0.67 12.66
C TYR A 65 12.96 -2.10 13.21
N GLY A 66 13.86 -2.93 12.67
CA GLY A 66 14.12 -4.27 13.21
C GLY A 66 15.15 -5.02 12.38
N HIS A 67 15.87 -5.95 12.99
CA HIS A 67 16.89 -6.76 12.33
C HIS A 67 16.31 -7.66 11.22
N GLY A 68 17.18 -8.31 10.44
CA GLY A 68 16.76 -9.34 9.49
C GLY A 68 15.99 -10.46 10.21
N GLY A 69 14.92 -10.97 9.59
CA GLY A 69 14.14 -12.07 10.16
C GLY A 69 13.11 -11.70 11.24
N THR A 70 12.97 -10.43 11.63
CA THR A 70 11.99 -10.01 12.67
C THR A 70 10.53 -9.94 12.21
N GLY A 71 10.22 -10.46 11.02
CA GLY A 71 8.84 -10.51 10.52
C GLY A 71 8.24 -9.16 10.07
N LYS A 72 9.05 -8.15 9.72
CA LYS A 72 8.54 -6.87 9.20
C LYS A 72 7.58 -7.04 8.01
N THR A 73 7.93 -7.90 7.06
CA THR A 73 7.06 -8.22 5.91
C THR A 73 5.74 -8.84 6.38
N TYR A 74 5.77 -9.69 7.41
CA TYR A 74 4.55 -10.27 7.99
C TYR A 74 3.65 -9.16 8.55
N LEU A 75 4.21 -8.25 9.35
CA LEU A 75 3.51 -7.07 9.87
C LEU A 75 2.91 -6.21 8.74
N TYR A 76 3.67 -5.90 7.70
CA TYR A 76 3.17 -5.11 6.57
C TYR A 76 2.04 -5.82 5.82
N ARG A 77 2.11 -7.14 5.62
CA ARG A 77 1.00 -7.92 5.05
C ARG A 77 -0.25 -7.85 5.94
N THR A 78 -0.10 -7.92 7.27
CA THR A 78 -1.22 -7.78 8.21
C THR A 78 -1.87 -6.40 8.14
N ILE A 79 -1.08 -5.33 7.98
CA ILE A 79 -1.60 -3.96 7.81
C ILE A 79 -2.34 -3.83 6.47
N LEU A 80 -1.74 -4.33 5.38
CA LEU A 80 -2.36 -4.30 4.05
C LEU A 80 -3.71 -5.01 4.03
N SER A 81 -3.78 -6.25 4.52
CA SER A 81 -5.02 -7.02 4.53
C SER A 81 -6.08 -6.39 5.44
N GLY A 82 -5.67 -5.85 6.60
CA GLY A 82 -6.57 -5.18 7.54
C GLY A 82 -7.17 -3.86 7.02
N ILE A 83 -6.43 -3.10 6.20
CA ILE A 83 -6.93 -1.85 5.61
C ILE A 83 -7.74 -2.14 4.34
N ARG A 84 -7.24 -3.01 3.46
CA ARG A 84 -7.93 -3.34 2.20
C ARG A 84 -9.24 -4.11 2.43
N SER A 85 -9.33 -4.95 3.48
CA SER A 85 -10.59 -5.59 3.87
C SER A 85 -11.66 -4.61 4.37
N LYS A 86 -11.31 -3.35 4.62
CA LYS A 86 -12.26 -2.28 4.93
C LYS A 86 -12.66 -1.46 3.68
N GLY A 87 -12.27 -1.91 2.48
CA GLY A 87 -12.50 -1.19 1.23
C GLY A 87 -11.70 0.12 1.12
N LYS A 88 -10.56 0.22 1.81
CA LYS A 88 -9.67 1.39 1.74
C LYS A 88 -8.45 1.09 0.86
N ILE A 89 -7.92 2.12 0.22
CA ILE A 89 -6.71 2.01 -0.62
C ILE A 89 -5.47 2.04 0.29
N ALA A 90 -4.71 0.94 0.27
CA ALA A 90 -3.40 0.82 0.89
C ALA A 90 -2.37 0.49 -0.18
N LEU A 91 -1.38 1.36 -0.39
CA LEU A 91 -0.34 1.17 -1.38
C LEU A 91 0.86 0.47 -0.75
N ALA A 92 1.23 -0.69 -1.28
CA ALA A 92 2.47 -1.37 -0.96
C ALA A 92 3.56 -0.92 -1.93
N VAL A 93 4.60 -0.27 -1.42
CA VAL A 93 5.69 0.28 -2.22
C VAL A 93 7.03 -0.21 -1.68
N ALA A 94 7.96 -0.53 -2.57
CA ALA A 94 9.31 -0.90 -2.18
C ALA A 94 10.35 -0.29 -3.10
N SER A 95 11.60 -0.20 -2.65
CA SER A 95 12.72 0.28 -3.47
C SER A 95 13.17 -0.74 -4.52
N SER A 96 12.98 -2.04 -4.27
CA SER A 96 13.40 -3.13 -5.17
C SER A 96 12.23 -3.99 -5.63
N GLY A 97 12.37 -4.61 -6.80
CA GLY A 97 11.35 -5.51 -7.35
C GLY A 97 11.08 -6.74 -6.48
N ILE A 98 12.13 -7.31 -5.87
CA ILE A 98 11.99 -8.48 -4.97
C ILE A 98 11.19 -8.10 -3.73
N ALA A 99 11.48 -6.95 -3.12
CA ALA A 99 10.75 -6.50 -1.94
C ALA A 99 9.29 -6.16 -2.28
N ALA A 100 9.04 -5.52 -3.42
CA ALA A 100 7.69 -5.25 -3.90
C ALA A 100 6.91 -6.56 -4.13
N PHE A 101 7.54 -7.57 -4.73
CA PHE A 101 6.92 -8.86 -5.01
C PHE A 101 6.47 -9.60 -3.74
N LEU A 102 7.18 -9.45 -2.61
CA LEU A 102 6.80 -10.07 -1.33
C LEU A 102 5.54 -9.47 -0.70
N LEU A 103 5.09 -8.30 -1.16
CA LEU A 103 3.88 -7.64 -0.68
C LEU A 103 2.76 -7.79 -1.72
N PRO A 104 1.55 -8.23 -1.33
CA PRO A 104 0.42 -8.32 -2.25
C PRO A 104 0.14 -6.97 -2.93
N GLY A 105 0.14 -6.95 -4.26
CA GLY A 105 -0.03 -5.72 -5.04
C GLY A 105 1.12 -4.71 -4.93
N GLY A 106 2.29 -5.16 -4.44
CA GLY A 106 3.46 -4.31 -4.29
C GLY A 106 3.98 -3.78 -5.62
N ARG A 107 4.40 -2.50 -5.62
CA ARG A 107 5.07 -1.87 -6.77
C ARG A 107 6.38 -1.23 -6.35
N ILE A 108 7.28 -1.06 -7.31
CA ILE A 108 8.52 -0.33 -7.08
C ILE A 108 8.21 1.16 -6.97
N ALA A 109 8.85 1.87 -6.03
CA ALA A 109 8.67 3.30 -5.80
C ALA A 109 8.83 4.12 -7.07
N HIS A 110 9.86 3.79 -7.87
CA HIS A 110 10.15 4.47 -9.13
C HIS A 110 8.95 4.48 -10.09
N SER A 111 8.32 3.33 -10.31
CA SER A 111 7.16 3.23 -11.21
C SER A 111 5.86 3.71 -10.57
N ARG A 112 5.69 3.54 -9.24
CA ARG A 112 4.47 4.00 -8.55
C ARG A 112 4.40 5.53 -8.50
N PHE A 113 5.53 6.20 -8.29
CA PHE A 113 5.58 7.66 -8.09
C PHE A 113 6.15 8.43 -9.27
N HIS A 114 6.50 7.77 -10.38
CA HIS A 114 7.12 8.42 -11.55
C HIS A 114 8.39 9.19 -11.14
N ILE A 115 9.25 8.53 -10.35
CA ILE A 115 10.53 9.10 -9.92
C ILE A 115 11.45 9.17 -11.15
N PRO A 116 12.12 10.30 -11.42
CA PRO A 116 13.11 10.37 -12.50
C PRO A 116 14.26 9.40 -12.29
N ILE A 117 14.81 8.84 -13.38
CA ILE A 117 15.99 7.96 -13.31
C ILE A 117 17.23 8.76 -12.89
N ASN A 118 17.40 9.94 -13.48
CA ASN A 118 18.48 10.87 -13.16
C ASN A 118 17.94 11.92 -12.20
N VAL A 119 18.36 11.86 -10.95
CA VAL A 119 17.93 12.79 -9.90
C VAL A 119 19.03 13.81 -9.59
N ASN A 120 18.61 15.03 -9.32
CA ASN A 120 19.38 16.14 -8.79
C ASN A 120 18.59 16.82 -7.66
N ASP A 121 19.15 17.85 -7.03
CA ASP A 121 18.53 18.51 -5.86
C ASP A 121 17.17 19.15 -6.16
N ASP A 122 16.89 19.47 -7.43
CA ASP A 122 15.63 20.06 -7.90
C ASP A 122 14.63 19.00 -8.44
N SER A 123 14.99 17.71 -8.39
CA SER A 123 14.17 16.65 -8.96
C SER A 123 12.94 16.36 -8.11
N THR A 124 11.78 16.29 -8.77
CA THR A 124 10.52 15.92 -8.14
C THR A 124 9.87 14.74 -8.88
N CYS A 125 8.94 14.04 -8.22
CA CYS A 125 8.10 13.03 -8.85
C CYS A 125 7.23 13.68 -9.95
N ASP A 126 7.17 13.08 -11.16
CA ASP A 126 6.35 13.61 -12.28
C ASP A 126 4.87 13.23 -12.13
N ILE A 127 4.23 13.72 -11.06
CA ILE A 127 2.81 13.51 -10.77
C ILE A 127 2.09 14.85 -10.90
N LYS A 128 1.50 15.09 -12.08
CA LYS A 128 0.74 16.30 -12.35
C LYS A 128 -0.65 16.23 -11.73
N GLN A 129 -1.19 17.41 -11.37
CA GLN A 129 -2.58 17.51 -10.93
C GLN A 129 -3.54 16.97 -12.00
N ARG A 130 -4.71 16.49 -11.57
CA ARG A 130 -5.76 15.93 -12.46
C ARG A 130 -5.32 14.70 -13.27
N THR A 131 -4.22 14.05 -12.88
CA THR A 131 -3.85 12.74 -13.39
C THR A 131 -4.47 11.62 -12.54
N GLN A 132 -4.58 10.43 -13.13
CA GLN A 132 -5.04 9.25 -12.39
C GLN A 132 -4.15 8.93 -11.17
N ALA A 133 -2.83 9.14 -11.29
CA ALA A 133 -1.89 8.94 -10.19
C ALA A 133 -2.12 9.92 -9.04
N ALA A 134 -2.35 11.21 -9.34
CA ALA A 134 -2.67 12.20 -8.33
C ALA A 134 -3.98 11.88 -7.59
N GLU A 135 -5.02 11.46 -8.33
CA GLU A 135 -6.28 11.07 -7.71
C GLU A 135 -6.13 9.80 -6.86
N LEU A 136 -5.36 8.79 -7.32
CA LEU A 136 -5.04 7.62 -6.51
C LEU A 136 -4.39 8.01 -5.17
N LEU A 137 -3.37 8.87 -5.21
CA LEU A 137 -2.69 9.33 -4.01
C LEU A 137 -3.64 10.07 -3.07
N SER A 138 -4.54 10.91 -3.62
CA SER A 138 -5.53 11.63 -2.81
C SER A 138 -6.52 10.71 -2.08
N LYS A 139 -6.80 9.52 -2.61
CA LYS A 139 -7.69 8.53 -2.00
C LYS A 139 -6.95 7.46 -1.18
N THR A 140 -5.62 7.50 -1.17
CA THR A 140 -4.79 6.52 -0.47
C THR A 140 -4.85 6.77 1.03
N SER A 141 -5.19 5.73 1.79
CA SER A 141 -5.25 5.80 3.26
C SER A 141 -3.89 5.54 3.91
N ILE A 142 -3.02 4.77 3.26
CA ILE A 142 -1.66 4.50 3.73
C ILE A 142 -0.73 4.15 2.56
N ILE A 143 0.53 4.56 2.69
CA ILE A 143 1.64 4.11 1.85
C ILE A 143 2.61 3.38 2.77
N LEU A 144 2.92 2.12 2.45
CA LEU A 144 3.89 1.28 3.14
C LEU A 144 5.15 1.11 2.31
#